data_AF-M4T9L8-F1
#
_entry.id   AF-M4T9L8-F1
#
_cell.length_a   1.000
_cell.length_b   1.000
_cell.length_c   1.000
_cell.angle_alpha   90.00
_cell.angle_beta   90.00
_cell.angle_gamma   90.00
#
_symmetry.space_group_name_H-M   'P 1'
#
loop_
_entity.id
_entity.type
_entity.pdbx_description
1 polymer ?
#
loop_
_entity_poly.entity_id
_entity_poly.type
_entity_poly.pdbx_seq_one_letter_code
_entity_poly.pdbx_strand_id
1 'polypeptide(L)'
;MQTLPKERSIAPDQDSMIADSRLPVAITCIIALQALTPVAPGPGIKQAGWQGLCTVANTLEKGPGRAAQFLSTVATTAQVTQKLTLKVAIYANTIKTPGQRAAYAALDDSLAKKAAEDVTEIKSNVDKLIKGAVLPAGLVGKVKEFFGFLASGSDSTKTGYFLANAAGSANGLGRLEALNCGSKSTPTTAIAKQLAEPELTNTGLTQQGTTDVAGSGNACKILDTASDAAKFFFQGSKTVTYVGELLTYASVTQTWTAKNPAGLLADGKAKGRSQSAAAVGTSAFEVALK
;
A
#
# COMPACT_ATOMS: atom_id res chain seq x y z
N MET A 1 -80.14 56.80 -5.05
CA MET A 1 -81.04 55.91 -5.81
C MET A 1 -80.22 55.22 -6.88
N GLN A 2 -80.19 53.90 -6.83
CA GLN A 2 -79.54 53.01 -7.80
C GLN A 2 -80.13 53.22 -9.20
N THR A 3 -79.32 53.04 -10.24
CA THR A 3 -79.56 52.03 -11.30
C THR A 3 -78.43 52.06 -12.35
N LEU A 4 -77.57 51.03 -12.31
CA LEU A 4 -77.04 50.33 -13.51
C LEU A 4 -78.24 49.64 -14.23
N PRO A 5 -78.16 49.05 -15.45
CA PRO A 5 -77.01 48.46 -16.17
C PRO A 5 -77.06 48.78 -17.70
N LYS A 6 -76.35 48.19 -18.68
CA LYS A 6 -76.37 46.78 -19.10
C LYS A 6 -75.55 46.57 -20.39
N GLU A 7 -74.96 45.37 -20.46
CA GLU A 7 -74.09 44.77 -21.47
C GLU A 7 -74.66 44.61 -22.90
N ARG A 8 -73.74 44.46 -23.88
CA ARG A 8 -73.58 43.38 -24.90
C ARG A 8 -73.07 43.97 -26.22
N SER A 9 -71.85 43.66 -26.68
CA SER A 9 -71.37 42.41 -27.30
C SER A 9 -71.98 42.15 -28.69
N ILE A 10 -71.20 42.43 -29.74
CA ILE A 10 -71.30 41.83 -31.09
C ILE A 10 -69.86 41.68 -31.62
N ALA A 11 -69.48 40.45 -31.95
CA ALA A 11 -68.26 40.07 -32.65
C ALA A 11 -68.52 40.04 -34.19
N PRO A 12 -67.71 39.33 -34.98
CA PRO A 12 -66.40 39.65 -35.53
C PRO A 12 -66.47 39.79 -37.08
N ASP A 13 -65.40 40.21 -37.76
CA ASP A 13 -65.04 39.53 -39.02
C ASP A 13 -63.60 39.76 -39.48
N GLN A 14 -63.05 38.69 -40.03
CA GLN A 14 -61.74 38.58 -40.68
C GLN A 14 -61.87 38.92 -42.16
N ASP A 15 -60.82 39.50 -42.76
CA ASP A 15 -60.23 39.09 -44.05
C ASP A 15 -59.26 40.17 -44.51
N SER A 16 -57.96 39.91 -44.59
CA SER A 16 -57.21 39.68 -45.85
C SER A 16 -55.89 40.49 -45.68
N MET A 17 -54.69 40.15 -46.15
CA MET A 17 -54.18 39.10 -47.02
C MET A 17 -52.64 39.13 -46.88
N ILE A 18 -52.04 37.94 -46.75
CA ILE A 18 -50.89 37.42 -47.51
C ILE A 18 -49.53 38.18 -47.50
N ALA A 19 -48.57 37.42 -46.95
CA ALA A 19 -47.15 37.28 -47.30
C ALA A 19 -46.18 38.42 -46.96
N ASP A 20 -45.46 38.21 -45.86
CA ASP A 20 -44.00 38.29 -45.97
C ASP A 20 -43.35 37.07 -45.30
N SER A 21 -42.41 36.52 -46.05
CA SER A 21 -41.75 35.25 -45.83
C SER A 21 -40.34 35.52 -45.33
N ARG A 22 -40.05 35.19 -44.08
CA ARG A 22 -38.77 34.65 -43.57
C ARG A 22 -38.66 34.75 -42.04
N LEU A 23 -38.14 33.65 -41.45
CA LEU A 23 -37.58 33.48 -40.10
C LEU A 23 -38.51 33.07 -38.92
N PRO A 24 -38.02 32.25 -37.97
CA PRO A 24 -38.30 30.81 -37.95
C PRO A 24 -38.67 30.25 -36.56
N VAL A 25 -39.25 29.04 -36.56
CA VAL A 25 -39.04 27.93 -35.59
C VAL A 25 -38.60 28.36 -34.18
N ALA A 26 -39.54 28.86 -33.37
CA ALA A 26 -39.42 28.89 -31.91
C ALA A 26 -39.98 27.58 -31.31
N ILE A 27 -39.51 26.44 -31.83
CA ILE A 27 -39.90 25.11 -31.39
C ILE A 27 -38.69 24.47 -30.68
N THR A 28 -38.78 24.45 -29.35
CA THR A 28 -38.24 23.40 -28.49
C THR A 28 -36.72 23.20 -28.51
N CYS A 29 -36.00 24.03 -27.75
CA CYS A 29 -34.64 23.71 -27.28
C CYS A 29 -34.53 23.93 -25.76
N ILE A 30 -35.46 23.34 -25.00
CA ILE A 30 -35.31 23.13 -23.54
C ILE A 30 -35.19 21.63 -23.30
N ILE A 31 -34.21 20.98 -23.93
CA ILE A 31 -33.78 19.64 -23.54
C ILE A 31 -32.25 19.63 -23.62
N ALA A 32 -31.63 19.30 -22.49
CA ALA A 32 -30.21 18.98 -22.31
C ALA A 32 -29.20 20.14 -22.22
N LEU A 33 -29.48 21.17 -21.41
CA LEU A 33 -28.43 21.75 -20.57
C LEU A 33 -28.46 21.07 -19.20
N GLN A 34 -28.23 19.75 -19.16
CA GLN A 34 -27.65 19.17 -17.97
C GLN A 34 -26.22 19.69 -17.93
N ALA A 35 -26.06 20.81 -17.23
CA ALA A 35 -24.76 21.33 -16.85
C ALA A 35 -23.91 20.13 -16.40
N LEU A 36 -22.74 19.97 -17.00
CA LEU A 36 -21.65 19.26 -16.36
C LEU A 36 -21.39 20.04 -15.06
N THR A 37 -22.12 19.76 -13.98
CA THR A 37 -21.79 20.29 -12.68
C THR A 37 -20.43 19.67 -12.36
N PRO A 38 -19.35 20.47 -12.32
CA PRO A 38 -18.06 19.93 -11.95
C PRO A 38 -18.24 19.28 -10.57
N VAL A 39 -17.99 17.98 -10.47
CA VAL A 39 -18.04 17.32 -9.17
C VAL A 39 -16.91 17.95 -8.36
N ALA A 40 -17.27 18.44 -7.18
CA ALA A 40 -16.37 18.99 -6.19
C ALA A 40 -15.12 18.09 -6.03
N PRO A 41 -13.90 18.65 -5.87
CA PRO A 41 -12.71 17.83 -5.77
C PRO A 41 -12.82 16.74 -4.71
N GLY A 42 -12.25 15.58 -5.00
CA GLY A 42 -12.36 14.44 -4.10
C GLY A 42 -11.71 14.71 -2.74
N PRO A 43 -12.05 13.90 -1.72
CA PRO A 43 -11.43 14.00 -0.41
C PRO A 43 -9.99 13.48 -0.44
N GLY A 44 -9.13 14.11 0.36
CA GLY A 44 -7.82 13.56 0.69
C GLY A 44 -7.95 12.26 1.49
N ILE A 45 -6.90 11.45 1.54
CA ILE A 45 -6.88 10.23 2.35
C ILE A 45 -6.54 10.61 3.81
N LYS A 46 -7.40 10.29 4.77
CA LYS A 46 -7.14 10.49 6.22
C LYS A 46 -5.91 9.72 6.66
N GLN A 47 -5.26 10.25 7.70
CA GLN A 47 -4.11 9.60 8.35
C GLN A 47 -4.35 8.14 8.70
N ALA A 48 -5.55 7.78 9.17
CA ALA A 48 -5.90 6.39 9.46
C ALA A 48 -5.82 5.45 8.24
N GLY A 49 -5.94 5.97 7.01
CA GLY A 49 -5.86 5.18 5.78
C GLY A 49 -4.45 4.99 5.25
N TRP A 50 -3.59 6.01 5.35
CA TRP A 50 -2.23 5.93 4.82
C TRP A 50 -1.18 5.54 5.86
N GLN A 51 -1.32 5.94 7.12
CA GLN A 51 -0.31 5.67 8.15
C GLN A 51 -0.13 4.17 8.41
N GLY A 52 -1.23 3.40 8.48
CA GLY A 52 -1.15 1.95 8.69
C GLY A 52 -0.37 1.26 7.57
N LEU A 53 -0.61 1.64 6.32
CA LEU A 53 0.10 1.11 5.15
C LEU A 53 1.59 1.48 5.16
N CYS A 54 1.92 2.71 5.55
CA CYS A 54 3.29 3.16 5.74
C CYS A 54 4.02 2.36 6.82
N THR A 55 3.38 2.14 7.98
CA THR A 55 3.95 1.33 9.05
C THR A 55 4.18 -0.11 8.60
N VAL A 56 3.22 -0.70 7.88
CA VAL A 56 3.38 -2.01 7.26
C VAL A 56 4.58 -2.03 6.34
N ALA A 57 4.69 -1.09 5.39
CA ALA A 57 5.83 -1.04 4.48
C ALA A 57 7.17 -0.91 5.23
N ASN A 58 7.24 -0.06 6.25
CA ASN A 58 8.46 0.10 7.06
C ASN A 58 8.83 -1.19 7.82
N THR A 59 7.85 -1.95 8.29
CA THR A 59 8.10 -3.26 8.91
C THR A 59 8.62 -4.27 7.88
N LEU A 60 7.95 -4.36 6.72
CA LEU A 60 8.31 -5.27 5.64
C LEU A 60 9.70 -4.96 5.06
N GLU A 61 10.07 -3.68 5.02
CA GLU A 61 11.37 -3.20 4.53
C GLU A 61 12.57 -3.70 5.35
N LYS A 62 12.35 -4.16 6.59
CA LYS A 62 13.41 -4.77 7.40
C LYS A 62 13.76 -6.19 6.94
N GLY A 63 12.91 -6.85 6.15
CA GLY A 63 13.07 -8.23 5.72
C GLY A 63 14.43 -8.56 5.07
N PRO A 64 14.88 -7.80 4.05
CA PRO A 64 16.20 -8.01 3.44
C PRO A 64 17.35 -7.93 4.45
N GLY A 65 17.36 -6.93 5.33
CA GLY A 65 18.40 -6.79 6.35
C GLY A 65 18.40 -7.91 7.39
N ARG A 66 17.23 -8.45 7.74
CA ARG A 66 17.09 -9.62 8.63
C ARG A 66 17.62 -10.90 7.96
N ALA A 67 17.24 -11.13 6.70
CA ALA A 67 17.76 -12.24 5.92
C ALA A 67 19.30 -12.19 5.78
N ALA A 68 19.85 -10.99 5.54
CA ALA A 68 21.29 -10.77 5.50
C ALA A 68 21.96 -11.09 6.85
N GLN A 69 21.36 -10.69 7.98
CA GLN A 69 21.87 -11.01 9.32
C GLN A 69 21.89 -12.52 9.58
N PHE A 70 20.81 -13.23 9.24
CA PHE A 70 20.74 -14.68 9.42
C PHE A 70 21.86 -15.37 8.63
N LEU A 71 21.96 -15.07 7.33
CA LEU A 71 22.98 -15.66 6.46
C LEU A 71 24.40 -15.36 6.96
N SER A 72 24.67 -14.12 7.37
CA SER A 72 25.96 -13.72 7.92
C SER A 72 26.30 -14.46 9.22
N THR A 73 25.32 -14.62 10.11
CA THR A 73 25.50 -15.31 11.40
C THR A 73 25.82 -16.78 11.19
N VAL A 74 25.02 -17.50 10.39
CA VAL A 74 25.25 -18.94 10.16
C VAL A 74 26.54 -19.18 9.38
N ALA A 75 26.86 -18.34 8.39
CA ALA A 75 28.13 -18.45 7.66
C ALA A 75 29.34 -18.20 8.58
N THR A 76 29.28 -17.19 9.45
CA THR A 76 30.35 -16.90 10.41
C THR A 76 30.53 -18.04 11.40
N THR A 77 29.43 -18.58 11.93
CA THR A 77 29.46 -19.75 12.83
C THR A 77 30.09 -20.95 12.14
N ALA A 78 29.68 -21.27 10.91
CA ALA A 78 30.26 -22.38 10.15
C ALA A 78 31.77 -22.21 9.94
N GLN A 79 32.23 -21.00 9.61
CA GLN A 79 33.66 -20.69 9.46
C GLN A 79 34.44 -20.84 10.77
N VAL A 80 33.89 -20.35 11.88
CA VAL A 80 34.51 -20.47 13.21
C VAL A 80 34.59 -21.94 13.63
N THR A 81 33.51 -22.71 13.44
CA THR A 81 33.44 -24.14 13.75
C THR A 81 34.45 -24.94 12.92
N GLN A 82 34.57 -24.67 11.62
CA GLN A 82 35.58 -25.32 10.76
C GLN A 82 37.01 -25.01 11.22
N LYS A 83 37.30 -23.75 11.55
CA LYS A 83 38.61 -23.36 12.08
C LYS A 83 38.90 -24.03 13.42
N LEU A 84 37.89 -24.19 14.28
CA LEU A 84 38.04 -24.87 15.57
C LEU A 84 38.27 -26.37 15.37
N THR A 85 37.54 -27.01 14.47
CA THR A 85 37.73 -28.41 14.05
C THR A 85 39.19 -28.65 13.67
N LEU A 86 39.73 -27.83 12.75
CA LEU A 86 41.13 -27.95 12.33
C LEU A 86 42.12 -27.77 13.50
N LYS A 87 41.89 -26.82 14.39
CA LYS A 87 42.73 -26.61 15.58
C LYS A 87 42.69 -27.81 16.53
N VAL A 88 41.50 -28.38 16.75
CA VAL A 88 41.28 -29.56 17.60
C VAL A 88 41.96 -30.78 16.99
N ALA A 89 41.81 -31.01 15.68
CA ALA A 89 42.49 -32.08 14.96
C ALA A 89 44.02 -31.96 15.05
N ILE A 90 44.59 -30.76 14.83
CA ILE A 90 46.03 -30.51 14.98
C ILE A 90 46.47 -30.79 16.42
N TYR A 91 45.73 -30.28 17.41
CA TYR A 91 46.06 -30.48 18.83
C TYR A 91 46.01 -31.96 19.22
N ALA A 92 45.00 -32.71 18.78
CA ALA A 92 44.88 -34.15 19.03
C ALA A 92 46.13 -34.92 18.58
N ASN A 93 46.72 -34.54 17.43
CA ASN A 93 47.94 -35.14 16.91
C ASN A 93 49.19 -34.85 17.75
N THR A 94 49.19 -33.80 18.57
CA THR A 94 50.28 -33.47 19.49
C THR A 94 50.20 -34.22 20.83
N ILE A 95 49.02 -34.75 21.17
CA ILE A 95 48.78 -35.44 22.44
C ILE A 95 49.39 -36.84 22.40
N LYS A 96 50.23 -37.14 23.40
CA LYS A 96 50.85 -38.47 23.57
C LYS A 96 49.94 -39.47 24.29
N THR A 97 49.09 -38.99 25.20
CA THR A 97 48.19 -39.82 26.00
C THR A 97 47.02 -40.36 25.15
N PRO A 98 46.84 -41.67 24.99
CA PRO A 98 45.80 -42.24 24.12
C PRO A 98 44.38 -41.79 24.48
N GLY A 99 44.03 -41.76 25.78
CA GLY A 99 42.69 -41.35 26.23
C GLY A 99 42.36 -39.89 25.91
N GLN A 100 43.33 -38.98 26.10
CA GLN A 100 43.15 -37.57 25.74
C GLN A 100 43.08 -37.40 24.22
N ARG A 101 43.91 -38.11 23.45
CA ARG A 101 43.84 -38.10 21.99
C ARG A 101 42.45 -38.53 21.50
N ALA A 102 41.91 -39.61 22.06
CA ALA A 102 40.56 -40.09 21.73
C ALA A 102 39.49 -39.05 22.06
N ALA A 103 39.59 -38.36 23.21
CA ALA A 103 38.65 -37.30 23.58
C ALA A 103 38.67 -36.11 22.59
N TYR A 104 39.85 -35.66 22.16
CA TYR A 104 39.95 -34.59 21.16
C TYR A 104 39.52 -35.04 19.76
N ALA A 105 39.72 -36.32 19.40
CA ALA A 105 39.17 -36.86 18.15
C ALA A 105 37.63 -36.92 18.16
N ALA A 106 37.02 -37.25 19.31
CA ALA A 106 35.57 -37.19 19.46
C ALA A 106 35.04 -35.73 19.41
N LEU A 107 35.79 -34.77 19.97
CA LEU A 107 35.47 -33.35 19.85
C LEU A 107 35.56 -32.87 18.39
N ASP A 108 36.57 -33.31 17.64
CA ASP A 108 36.73 -33.03 16.21
C ASP A 108 35.52 -33.50 15.40
N ASP A 109 35.08 -34.75 15.59
CA ASP A 109 33.91 -35.32 14.93
C ASP A 109 32.62 -34.56 15.28
N SER A 110 32.44 -34.17 16.56
CA SER A 110 31.30 -33.36 17.00
C SER A 110 31.27 -31.98 16.33
N LEU A 111 32.43 -31.31 16.23
CA LEU A 111 32.54 -30.01 15.56
C LEU A 111 32.32 -30.13 14.04
N ALA A 112 32.85 -31.19 13.41
CA ALA A 112 32.64 -31.46 11.99
C ALA A 112 31.14 -31.69 11.69
N LYS A 113 30.44 -32.44 12.53
CA LYS A 113 28.98 -32.61 12.45
C LYS A 113 28.25 -31.28 12.59
N LYS A 114 28.62 -30.46 13.59
CA LYS A 114 28.01 -29.14 13.77
C LYS A 114 28.22 -28.23 12.56
N ALA A 115 29.42 -28.22 11.96
CA ALA A 115 29.67 -27.47 10.74
C ALA A 115 28.81 -27.95 9.55
N ALA A 116 28.58 -29.26 9.43
CA ALA A 116 27.70 -29.82 8.39
C ALA A 116 26.22 -29.48 8.64
N GLU A 117 25.78 -29.46 9.89
CA GLU A 117 24.45 -28.99 10.30
C GLU A 117 24.23 -27.53 9.91
N ASP A 118 25.19 -26.63 10.22
CA ASP A 118 25.10 -25.21 9.87
C ASP A 118 24.97 -25.00 8.35
N VAL A 119 25.73 -25.76 7.53
CA VAL A 119 25.61 -25.71 6.07
C VAL A 119 24.24 -26.21 5.60
N THR A 120 23.71 -27.24 6.24
CA THR A 120 22.38 -27.78 5.94
C THR A 120 21.28 -26.80 6.34
N GLU A 121 21.46 -26.07 7.44
CA GLU A 121 20.58 -25.01 7.90
C GLU A 121 20.52 -23.85 6.88
N ILE A 122 21.68 -23.44 6.32
CA ILE A 122 21.71 -22.46 5.23
C ILE A 122 20.91 -22.98 4.02
N LYS A 123 21.21 -24.20 3.55
CA LYS A 123 20.55 -24.78 2.36
C LYS A 123 19.05 -24.91 2.52
N SER A 124 18.58 -25.30 3.70
CA SER A 124 17.15 -25.51 3.98
C SER A 124 16.36 -24.21 4.16
N ASN A 125 17.04 -23.09 4.45
CA ASN A 125 16.40 -21.80 4.70
C ASN A 125 16.65 -20.75 3.61
N VAL A 126 17.63 -20.91 2.72
CA VAL A 126 17.98 -19.87 1.72
C VAL A 126 16.81 -19.47 0.83
N ASP A 127 16.01 -20.43 0.34
CA ASP A 127 14.84 -20.14 -0.49
C ASP A 127 13.76 -19.38 0.30
N LYS A 128 13.56 -19.76 1.57
CA LYS A 128 12.62 -19.07 2.47
C LYS A 128 13.07 -17.64 2.75
N LEU A 129 14.35 -17.42 3.01
CA LEU A 129 14.94 -16.11 3.26
C LEU A 129 14.85 -15.21 2.03
N ILE A 130 15.15 -15.74 0.84
CA ILE A 130 15.01 -15.00 -0.42
C ILE A 130 13.55 -14.61 -0.65
N LYS A 131 12.60 -15.56 -0.51
CA LYS A 131 11.17 -15.27 -0.66
C LYS A 131 10.67 -14.26 0.39
N GLY A 132 11.10 -14.42 1.63
CA GLY A 132 10.80 -13.52 2.75
C GLY A 132 11.38 -12.12 2.57
N ALA A 133 12.47 -11.96 1.80
CA ALA A 133 13.02 -10.65 1.46
C ALA A 133 12.36 -10.03 0.21
N VAL A 134 12.12 -10.82 -0.84
CA VAL A 134 11.68 -10.33 -2.16
C VAL A 134 10.18 -10.06 -2.21
N LEU A 135 9.35 -10.96 -1.69
CA LEU A 135 7.89 -10.82 -1.80
C LEU A 135 7.38 -9.55 -1.10
N PRO A 136 7.85 -9.21 0.12
CA PRO A 136 7.44 -7.98 0.77
C PRO A 136 7.98 -6.73 0.08
N ALA A 137 9.17 -6.79 -0.53
CA ALA A 137 9.76 -5.66 -1.24
C ALA A 137 8.85 -5.13 -2.37
N GLY A 138 8.11 -6.03 -3.05
CA GLY A 138 7.13 -5.62 -4.05
C GLY A 138 5.99 -4.78 -3.46
N LEU A 139 5.46 -5.17 -2.30
CA LEU A 139 4.41 -4.40 -1.61
C LEU A 139 4.97 -3.08 -1.04
N VAL A 140 6.16 -3.12 -0.43
CA VAL A 140 6.89 -1.94 0.05
C VAL A 140 7.05 -0.91 -1.05
N GLY A 141 7.51 -1.34 -2.23
CA GLY A 141 7.65 -0.49 -3.41
C GLY A 141 6.32 0.14 -3.83
N LYS A 142 5.23 -0.64 -3.89
CA LYS A 142 3.91 -0.12 -4.24
C LYS A 142 3.39 0.92 -3.24
N VAL A 143 3.57 0.68 -1.94
CA VAL A 143 3.18 1.62 -0.87
C VAL A 143 3.98 2.92 -1.01
N LYS A 144 5.30 2.80 -1.05
CA LYS A 144 6.21 3.96 -1.08
C LYS A 144 6.08 4.76 -2.36
N GLU A 145 5.94 4.12 -3.52
CA GLU A 145 5.76 4.82 -4.79
C GLU A 145 4.42 5.57 -4.82
N PHE A 146 3.34 4.93 -4.37
CA PHE A 146 2.02 5.57 -4.35
C PHE A 146 2.01 6.79 -3.43
N PHE A 147 2.49 6.65 -2.19
CA PHE A 147 2.52 7.78 -1.26
C PHE A 147 3.59 8.82 -1.61
N GLY A 148 4.72 8.42 -2.21
CA GLY A 148 5.72 9.33 -2.76
C GLY A 148 5.16 10.17 -3.91
N PHE A 149 4.37 9.56 -4.80
CA PHE A 149 3.65 10.26 -5.85
C PHE A 149 2.67 11.29 -5.27
N LEU A 150 1.82 10.89 -4.32
CA LEU A 150 0.86 11.80 -3.67
C LEU A 150 1.56 12.92 -2.88
N ALA A 151 2.69 12.62 -2.24
CA ALA A 151 3.52 13.60 -1.55
C ALA A 151 4.12 14.62 -2.54
N SER A 152 4.63 14.16 -3.69
CA SER A 152 5.22 15.05 -4.70
C SER A 152 4.23 16.05 -5.31
N GLY A 153 2.93 15.71 -5.31
CA GLY A 153 1.86 16.62 -5.71
C GLY A 153 1.35 17.53 -4.59
N SER A 154 1.76 17.31 -3.34
CA SER A 154 1.29 18.07 -2.17
C SER A 154 2.29 19.17 -1.81
N ASP A 155 1.79 20.36 -1.49
CA ASP A 155 2.56 21.44 -0.86
C ASP A 155 1.97 21.70 0.53
N SER A 156 2.81 21.66 1.56
CA SER A 156 2.41 21.83 2.97
C SER A 156 1.80 23.20 3.27
N THR A 157 2.01 24.19 2.40
CA THR A 157 1.54 25.56 2.55
C THR A 157 0.23 25.85 1.80
N LYS A 158 -0.28 24.89 1.02
CA LYS A 158 -1.47 25.06 0.18
C LYS A 158 -2.69 24.35 0.77
N THR A 159 -3.86 24.82 0.37
CA THR A 159 -5.16 24.26 0.82
C THR A 159 -5.51 22.93 0.15
N GLY A 160 -4.87 22.60 -0.98
CA GLY A 160 -5.00 21.30 -1.64
C GLY A 160 -4.03 20.27 -1.05
N TYR A 161 -4.54 19.07 -0.77
CA TYR A 161 -3.75 17.96 -0.25
C TYR A 161 -4.33 16.61 -0.69
N PHE A 162 -3.42 15.69 -1.01
CA PHE A 162 -3.76 14.29 -1.30
C PHE A 162 -3.85 13.45 -0.03
N LEU A 163 -3.08 13.83 0.98
CA LEU A 163 -2.96 13.14 2.26
C LEU A 163 -3.35 14.11 3.37
N ALA A 164 -4.36 13.73 4.13
CA ALA A 164 -4.88 14.52 5.23
C ALA A 164 -4.28 14.09 6.57
N ASN A 165 -4.28 15.01 7.53
CA ASN A 165 -3.95 14.76 8.93
C ASN A 165 -5.02 13.86 9.61
N ALA A 166 -4.85 13.59 10.91
CA ALA A 166 -5.78 12.77 11.68
C ALA A 166 -7.23 13.28 11.66
N ALA A 167 -7.43 14.59 11.75
CA ALA A 167 -8.76 15.21 11.69
C ALA A 167 -9.38 15.20 10.29
N GLY A 168 -8.59 14.90 9.25
CA GLY A 168 -9.02 14.90 7.86
C GLY A 168 -9.15 16.30 7.23
N SER A 169 -8.84 17.37 7.96
CA SER A 169 -9.13 18.76 7.57
C SER A 169 -7.92 19.56 7.09
N ALA A 170 -6.70 19.06 7.27
CA ALA A 170 -5.48 19.73 6.84
C ALA A 170 -4.46 18.74 6.24
N ASN A 171 -3.42 19.28 5.62
CA ASN A 171 -2.35 18.50 4.98
C ASN A 171 -1.59 17.63 6.01
N GLY A 172 -1.40 16.35 5.69
CA GLY A 172 -0.67 15.36 6.50
C GLY A 172 0.79 15.13 6.10
N LEU A 173 1.32 15.86 5.12
CA LEU A 173 2.64 15.62 4.49
C LEU A 173 3.79 15.55 5.49
N GLY A 174 3.89 16.47 6.45
CA GLY A 174 4.98 16.45 7.43
C GLY A 174 4.99 15.18 8.29
N ARG A 175 3.82 14.58 8.55
CA ARG A 175 3.74 13.30 9.26
C ARG A 175 4.11 12.11 8.37
N LEU A 176 3.81 12.18 7.07
CA LEU A 176 4.24 11.19 6.09
C LEU A 176 5.78 11.14 5.99
N GLU A 177 6.41 12.32 5.89
CA GLU A 177 7.87 12.46 5.86
C GLU A 177 8.53 11.97 7.15
N ALA A 178 7.96 12.31 8.32
CA ALA A 178 8.44 11.81 9.61
C ALA A 178 8.35 10.27 9.74
N LEU A 179 7.46 9.62 8.98
CA LEU A 179 7.36 8.17 8.89
C LEU A 179 8.21 7.56 7.78
N ASN A 180 8.98 8.37 7.05
CA ASN A 180 9.80 7.95 5.90
C ASN A 180 8.98 7.24 4.80
N CYS A 181 7.68 7.53 4.73
CA CYS A 181 6.77 6.86 3.80
C CYS A 181 6.76 7.58 2.45
N GLY A 182 7.44 7.00 1.47
CA GLY A 182 7.75 7.65 0.20
C GLY A 182 9.24 7.70 -0.11
N SER A 183 10.09 7.29 0.84
CA SER A 183 11.52 7.14 0.61
C SER A 183 11.82 6.02 -0.38
N LYS A 184 12.66 6.30 -1.38
CA LYS A 184 13.05 5.36 -2.44
C LYS A 184 14.17 4.39 -2.05
N SER A 185 14.70 4.51 -0.83
CA SER A 185 15.79 3.65 -0.36
C SER A 185 15.25 2.49 0.45
N THR A 186 15.79 1.30 0.20
CA THR A 186 15.57 0.10 1.00
C THR A 186 16.89 -0.32 1.64
N PRO A 187 16.98 -0.35 2.99
CA PRO A 187 18.20 -0.77 3.67
C PRO A 187 18.44 -2.27 3.41
N THR A 188 19.64 -2.56 2.90
CA THR A 188 20.14 -3.93 2.69
C THR A 188 21.18 -4.33 3.73
N THR A 189 21.52 -3.42 4.65
CA THR A 189 22.43 -3.67 5.76
C THR A 189 21.85 -4.70 6.73
N ALA A 190 22.71 -5.51 7.34
CA ALA A 190 22.28 -6.54 8.28
C ALA A 190 21.60 -5.92 9.51
N ILE A 191 20.44 -6.46 9.89
CA ILE A 191 19.64 -5.97 11.03
C ILE A 191 19.61 -7.05 12.12
N ALA A 192 20.38 -6.84 13.19
CA ALA A 192 20.47 -7.80 14.30
C ALA A 192 19.19 -7.91 15.14
N LYS A 193 18.43 -6.82 15.28
CA LYS A 193 17.24 -6.76 16.14
C LYS A 193 16.05 -7.46 15.48
N GLN A 194 15.43 -8.38 16.21
CA GLN A 194 14.14 -9.00 15.83
C GLN A 194 13.05 -7.93 15.64
N LEU A 195 12.08 -8.24 14.78
CA LEU A 195 10.84 -7.46 14.79
C LEU A 195 10.22 -7.57 16.18
N ALA A 196 9.77 -6.43 16.73
CA ALA A 196 9.08 -6.46 18.00
C ALA A 196 7.68 -7.07 17.79
N GLU A 197 7.18 -7.87 18.74
CA GLU A 197 5.79 -8.37 18.82
C GLU A 197 4.70 -7.35 18.38
N PRO A 198 4.77 -6.04 18.74
CA PRO A 198 3.79 -5.06 18.25
C PRO A 198 3.83 -4.76 16.74
N GLU A 199 4.76 -5.32 15.96
CA GLU A 199 4.86 -5.11 14.51
C GLU A 199 4.37 -6.31 13.70
N LEU A 200 4.51 -7.53 14.24
CA LEU A 200 4.16 -8.78 13.58
C LEU A 200 3.77 -9.83 14.62
N THR A 201 2.58 -10.39 14.47
CA THR A 201 2.07 -11.51 15.28
C THR A 201 1.96 -12.77 14.42
N ASN A 202 1.68 -13.92 15.06
CA ASN A 202 1.44 -15.19 14.37
C ASN A 202 0.24 -15.15 13.40
N THR A 203 -0.69 -14.21 13.57
CA THR A 203 -1.86 -14.02 12.70
C THR A 203 -1.63 -12.99 11.60
N GLY A 204 -0.57 -12.20 11.69
CA GLY A 204 -0.19 -11.22 10.69
C GLY A 204 0.33 -9.90 11.26
N LEU A 205 0.32 -8.86 10.45
CA LEU A 205 0.72 -7.51 10.85
C LEU A 205 -0.32 -6.95 11.84
N THR A 206 0.14 -6.33 12.92
CA THR A 206 -0.72 -5.86 14.03
C THR A 206 -1.55 -4.61 13.70
N GLN A 207 -1.19 -3.90 12.62
CA GLN A 207 -1.82 -2.62 12.30
C GLN A 207 -3.22 -2.82 11.72
N GLN A 208 -4.20 -2.17 12.34
CA GLN A 208 -5.59 -2.19 11.90
C GLN A 208 -5.85 -1.06 10.89
N GLY A 209 -6.50 -1.40 9.79
CA GLY A 209 -7.12 -0.41 8.90
C GLY A 209 -8.54 -0.06 9.37
N THR A 210 -9.01 1.14 9.01
CA THR A 210 -10.42 1.55 9.13
C THR A 210 -11.06 1.56 7.74
N THR A 211 -12.36 1.23 7.66
CA THR A 211 -13.07 1.04 6.37
C THR A 211 -13.45 2.34 5.67
N ASP A 212 -13.52 3.46 6.39
CA ASP A 212 -13.70 4.79 5.81
C ASP A 212 -12.55 5.69 6.23
N VAL A 213 -11.76 6.08 5.23
CA VAL A 213 -10.59 6.93 5.40
C VAL A 213 -10.66 8.16 4.51
N ALA A 214 -11.86 8.58 4.11
CA ALA A 214 -12.06 9.82 3.39
C ALA A 214 -11.89 11.03 4.34
N GLY A 215 -11.04 11.98 3.95
CA GLY A 215 -10.86 13.28 4.58
C GLY A 215 -11.98 14.27 4.23
N SER A 216 -11.73 15.55 4.49
CA SER A 216 -12.59 16.62 4.00
C SER A 216 -12.61 16.62 2.46
N GLY A 217 -13.79 16.84 1.89
CA GLY A 217 -13.95 17.06 0.45
C GLY A 217 -13.21 18.31 -0.02
N ASN A 218 -13.07 18.44 -1.33
CA ASN A 218 -12.42 19.55 -2.05
C ASN A 218 -10.89 19.64 -1.95
N ALA A 219 -10.21 18.64 -1.39
CA ALA A 219 -8.77 18.71 -1.14
C ALA A 219 -7.92 18.12 -2.29
N CYS A 220 -8.44 17.13 -3.01
CA CYS A 220 -7.64 16.20 -3.79
C CYS A 220 -7.99 16.25 -5.29
N LYS A 221 -7.29 17.10 -6.05
CA LYS A 221 -7.63 17.44 -7.44
C LYS A 221 -7.48 16.31 -8.46
N ILE A 222 -6.62 15.33 -8.21
CA ILE A 222 -6.48 14.16 -9.09
C ILE A 222 -7.72 13.26 -9.05
N LEU A 223 -8.50 13.37 -7.98
CA LEU A 223 -9.74 12.64 -7.79
C LEU A 223 -10.96 13.41 -8.30
N ASP A 224 -10.75 14.56 -8.94
CA ASP A 224 -11.84 15.26 -9.62
C ASP A 224 -12.44 14.32 -10.68
N THR A 225 -13.76 14.22 -10.65
CA THR A 225 -14.52 13.39 -11.59
C THR A 225 -15.45 14.32 -12.37
N ALA A 226 -15.45 14.19 -13.69
CA ALA A 226 -16.47 14.82 -14.52
C ALA A 226 -16.65 14.02 -15.81
N SER A 227 -17.65 14.40 -16.60
CA SER A 227 -17.93 13.80 -17.90
C SER A 227 -16.94 14.17 -19.00
N ASP A 228 -16.06 15.15 -18.78
CA ASP A 228 -15.04 15.57 -19.77
C ASP A 228 -13.75 14.75 -19.66
N ALA A 229 -13.65 13.69 -20.46
CA ALA A 229 -12.52 12.77 -20.46
C ALA A 229 -11.16 13.42 -20.78
N ALA A 230 -11.14 14.61 -21.39
CA ALA A 230 -9.90 15.32 -21.74
C ALA A 230 -9.31 16.12 -20.57
N LYS A 231 -10.07 16.36 -19.50
CA LYS A 231 -9.67 17.24 -18.38
C LYS A 231 -9.45 16.51 -17.05
N PHE A 232 -9.98 15.29 -16.92
CA PHE A 232 -10.01 14.58 -15.65
C PHE A 232 -9.31 13.23 -15.73
N PHE A 233 -8.58 12.89 -14.67
CA PHE A 233 -7.87 11.62 -14.55
C PHE A 233 -8.86 10.45 -14.49
N PHE A 234 -9.96 10.59 -13.75
CA PHE A 234 -11.04 9.60 -13.71
C PHE A 234 -12.10 9.91 -14.76
N GLN A 235 -12.14 9.07 -15.79
CA GLN A 235 -13.13 9.11 -16.85
C GLN A 235 -14.32 8.21 -16.47
N GLY A 236 -15.35 8.81 -15.90
CA GLY A 236 -16.61 8.15 -15.50
C GLY A 236 -16.57 7.39 -14.17
N SER A 237 -17.69 6.73 -13.86
CA SER A 237 -17.91 5.97 -12.62
C SER A 237 -17.06 4.71 -12.55
N LYS A 238 -15.94 4.78 -11.83
CA LYS A 238 -15.03 3.65 -11.60
C LYS A 238 -14.64 3.50 -10.13
N THR A 239 -14.44 2.25 -9.75
CA THR A 239 -13.75 1.87 -8.52
C THR A 239 -12.33 1.45 -8.87
N VAL A 240 -11.33 2.11 -8.29
CA VAL A 240 -9.92 1.86 -8.59
C VAL A 240 -9.21 1.37 -7.34
N THR A 241 -8.42 0.32 -7.49
CA THR A 241 -7.61 -0.28 -6.43
C THR A 241 -6.16 0.17 -6.54
N TYR A 242 -5.59 0.58 -5.43
CA TYR A 242 -4.20 1.00 -5.26
C TYR A 242 -3.48 0.07 -4.28
N VAL A 243 -2.15 0.12 -4.27
CA VAL A 243 -1.31 -0.52 -3.25
C VAL A 243 -1.62 -2.01 -3.07
N GLY A 244 -1.77 -2.75 -4.19
CA GLY A 244 -2.08 -4.18 -4.14
C GLY A 244 -3.44 -4.50 -3.51
N GLU A 245 -4.47 -3.72 -3.85
CA GLU A 245 -5.85 -3.83 -3.36
C GLU A 245 -6.07 -3.45 -1.89
N LEU A 246 -5.04 -2.93 -1.22
CA LEU A 246 -5.14 -2.47 0.16
C LEU A 246 -5.85 -1.13 0.31
N LEU A 247 -5.93 -0.37 -0.77
CA LEU A 247 -6.62 0.90 -0.80
C LEU A 247 -7.52 0.94 -2.03
N THR A 248 -8.77 1.35 -1.84
CA THR A 248 -9.76 1.44 -2.92
C THR A 248 -10.41 2.82 -2.90
N TYR A 249 -10.56 3.40 -4.09
CA TYR A 249 -11.28 4.65 -4.30
C TYR A 249 -12.50 4.40 -5.19
N ALA A 250 -13.68 4.79 -4.72
CA ALA A 250 -14.90 4.80 -5.53
C ALA A 250 -15.21 6.23 -5.94
N SER A 251 -15.03 6.54 -7.23
CA SER A 251 -15.17 7.89 -7.79
C SER A 251 -16.56 8.51 -7.63
N VAL A 252 -17.62 7.70 -7.70
CA VAL A 252 -19.02 8.17 -7.62
C VAL A 252 -19.38 8.62 -6.21
N THR A 253 -19.04 7.81 -5.22
CA THR A 253 -19.30 8.08 -3.81
C THR A 253 -18.20 8.92 -3.18
N GLN A 254 -17.10 9.15 -3.90
CA GLN A 254 -15.87 9.76 -3.43
C GLN A 254 -15.33 9.12 -2.13
N THR A 255 -15.54 7.83 -1.96
CA THR A 255 -15.14 7.12 -0.74
C THR A 255 -13.78 6.49 -0.88
N TRP A 256 -13.00 6.57 0.19
CA TRP A 256 -11.76 5.83 0.35
C TRP A 256 -11.96 4.70 1.35
N THR A 257 -11.58 3.49 0.95
CA THR A 257 -11.63 2.31 1.82
C THR A 257 -10.24 1.70 1.90
N ALA A 258 -9.73 1.54 3.12
CA ALA A 258 -8.51 0.79 3.38
C ALA A 258 -8.87 -0.62 3.86
N LYS A 259 -8.29 -1.64 3.24
CA LYS A 259 -8.35 -3.00 3.79
C LYS A 259 -7.43 -3.09 4.99
N ASN A 260 -7.81 -3.91 5.97
CA ASN A 260 -6.96 -4.20 7.11
C ASN A 260 -5.71 -4.99 6.65
N PRO A 261 -4.49 -4.44 6.78
CA PRO A 261 -3.28 -5.14 6.35
C PRO A 261 -2.95 -6.34 7.24
N ALA A 262 -3.59 -6.49 8.40
CA ALA A 262 -3.47 -7.70 9.24
C ALA A 262 -3.82 -8.99 8.47
N GLY A 263 -4.76 -8.93 7.52
CA GLY A 263 -5.18 -10.08 6.71
C GLY A 263 -4.20 -10.50 5.61
N LEU A 264 -3.22 -9.66 5.25
CA LEU A 264 -2.29 -9.91 4.14
C LEU A 264 -1.49 -11.20 4.27
N LEU A 265 -1.22 -11.61 5.51
CA LEU A 265 -0.46 -12.82 5.83
C LEU A 265 -1.36 -14.05 6.04
N ALA A 266 -2.66 -13.84 6.30
CA ALA A 266 -3.65 -14.90 6.46
C ALA A 266 -4.19 -15.40 5.11
N ASP A 267 -4.28 -14.52 4.10
CA ASP A 267 -4.83 -14.81 2.78
C ASP A 267 -3.84 -15.51 1.81
N GLY A 268 -2.72 -16.03 2.33
CA GLY A 268 -1.66 -16.74 1.61
C GLY A 268 -2.07 -18.00 0.81
N LYS A 269 -3.37 -18.33 0.76
CA LYS A 269 -3.91 -19.39 -0.10
C LYS A 269 -4.21 -18.81 -1.49
N ALA A 270 -3.23 -18.90 -2.37
CA ALA A 270 -3.30 -18.45 -3.76
C ALA A 270 -4.62 -18.82 -4.47
N LYS A 271 -5.39 -17.80 -4.86
CA LYS A 271 -6.34 -17.87 -5.98
C LYS A 271 -6.03 -16.74 -6.95
N GLY A 272 -5.44 -17.11 -8.10
CA GLY A 272 -5.53 -16.35 -9.35
C GLY A 272 -4.76 -15.02 -9.49
N ARG A 273 -3.69 -15.04 -10.30
CA ARG A 273 -3.09 -13.98 -11.15
C ARG A 273 -2.83 -12.54 -10.65
N SER A 274 -3.24 -12.08 -9.47
CA SER A 274 -2.73 -10.82 -8.86
C SER A 274 -1.69 -11.13 -7.78
N GLN A 275 -0.64 -11.86 -8.16
CA GLN A 275 0.50 -12.17 -7.28
C GLN A 275 1.32 -10.90 -7.02
N SER A 276 1.06 -10.19 -5.93
CA SER A 276 2.05 -9.26 -5.34
C SER A 276 1.71 -8.76 -3.93
N ALA A 277 0.51 -8.99 -3.41
CA ALA A 277 0.18 -8.68 -2.01
C ALA A 277 -0.06 -9.95 -1.15
N ALA A 278 -0.64 -11.00 -1.73
CA ALA A 278 -1.12 -12.18 -0.99
C ALA A 278 -0.18 -13.40 -1.03
N ALA A 279 1.04 -13.29 -1.56
CA ALA A 279 1.94 -14.46 -1.71
C ALA A 279 2.91 -14.67 -0.54
N VAL A 280 2.77 -13.92 0.56
CA VAL A 280 3.66 -14.02 1.70
C VAL A 280 3.26 -15.27 2.51
N GLY A 281 3.78 -16.42 2.09
CA GLY A 281 3.62 -17.66 2.85
C GLY A 281 4.17 -17.50 4.27
N THR A 282 3.33 -17.79 5.26
CA THR A 282 3.59 -17.57 6.69
C THR A 282 4.94 -18.14 7.12
N SER A 283 5.32 -19.31 6.61
CA SER A 283 6.58 -19.99 6.96
C SER A 283 7.85 -19.35 6.39
N ALA A 284 7.78 -18.73 5.20
CA ALA A 284 8.96 -18.09 4.60
C ALA A 284 9.23 -16.73 5.26
N PHE A 285 8.15 -16.05 5.62
CA PHE A 285 8.17 -14.74 6.25
C PHE A 285 8.53 -14.83 7.74
N GLU A 286 8.06 -15.86 8.43
CA GLU A 286 8.40 -16.10 9.84
C GLU A 286 9.90 -16.39 10.02
N VAL A 287 10.48 -17.24 9.16
CA VAL A 287 11.93 -17.53 9.18
C VAL A 287 12.78 -16.31 8.82
N ALA A 288 12.25 -15.41 7.99
CA ALA A 288 12.98 -14.20 7.60
C ALA A 288 12.91 -13.08 8.64
N LEU A 289 11.94 -13.09 9.56
CA LEU A 289 11.66 -11.95 10.44
C LEU A 289 11.79 -12.23 11.92
N LYS A 290 11.55 -13.48 12.36
CA LYS A 290 11.89 -13.94 13.71
C LYS A 290 13.34 -14.40 13.72
#